data_AF-A0A7V4QRG7-F1
#
_entry.id   AF-A0A7V4QRG7-F1
#
_cell.length_a   1.000
_cell.length_b   1.000
_cell.length_c   1.000
_cell.angle_alpha   90.00
_cell.angle_beta   90.00
_cell.angle_gamma   90.00
#
_symmetry.space_group_name_H-M   'P 1'
#
loop_
_entity.id
_entity.type
_entity.pdbx_description
1 polymer ?
#
loop_
_entity_poly.entity_id
_entity_poly.type
_entity_poly.pdbx_seq_one_letter_code
_entity_poly.pdbx_strand_id
1 'polypeptide(L)'
;MGVIFMKKMFLMLLIPFFVFAEEEFEKFISSSVFYNGKERQYFLVLKNGDVDGFFIESKDWVDEDIKGYGGSINLQIYFSLDGKIQKIKVIEQYETEMYTKDVFTEKYFQQYYGKDATAEFILGKDISAITGATITCSAINEIIYQSVRNVNQYLIKKDVFKKIKLRVAKIELVKMILFVFVFLLATLGFIYEVKILRYLIMGVSVIFLGFWYYGGLSFGHIQSFIYFNFSHRYNIFIWVFIILVIFTTFLFGRVY
;
A
#
# COMPACT_ATOMS: atom_id res chain seq x y z
N MET A 1 40.38 -1.69 -5.51
CA MET A 1 39.38 -2.52 -6.24
C MET A 1 38.39 -3.25 -5.30
N GLY A 2 38.19 -2.80 -4.04
CA GLY A 2 37.36 -3.53 -3.06
C GLY A 2 36.02 -2.89 -2.67
N VAL A 3 35.81 -1.59 -2.92
CA VAL A 3 34.63 -0.85 -2.40
C VAL A 3 33.44 -0.89 -3.37
N ILE A 4 33.70 -1.06 -4.68
CA ILE A 4 32.64 -1.07 -5.71
C ILE A 4 31.94 -2.44 -5.80
N PHE A 5 32.63 -3.52 -5.42
CA PHE A 5 32.06 -4.88 -5.45
C PHE A 5 31.06 -5.12 -4.31
N MET A 6 31.28 -4.50 -3.14
CA MET A 6 30.44 -4.66 -1.95
C MET A 6 29.06 -3.99 -2.07
N LYS A 7 28.96 -2.89 -2.84
CA LYS A 7 27.66 -2.21 -3.10
C LYS A 7 26.77 -2.99 -4.08
N LYS A 8 27.34 -3.77 -4.99
CA LYS A 8 26.56 -4.63 -5.92
C LYS A 8 26.02 -5.89 -5.23
N MET A 9 26.75 -6.42 -4.24
CA MET A 9 26.30 -7.60 -3.49
C MET A 9 25.16 -7.29 -2.51
N PHE A 10 25.10 -6.06 -1.98
CA PHE A 10 24.02 -5.63 -1.09
C PHE A 10 22.69 -5.37 -1.83
N LEU A 11 22.76 -4.97 -3.10
CA LEU A 11 21.55 -4.73 -3.92
C LEU A 11 20.91 -6.02 -4.44
N MET A 12 21.70 -7.10 -4.53
CA MET A 12 21.24 -8.40 -5.08
C MET A 12 20.67 -9.34 -4.00
N LEU A 13 20.93 -9.05 -2.71
CA LEU A 13 20.36 -9.78 -1.58
C LEU A 13 18.94 -9.32 -1.17
N LEU A 14 18.47 -8.18 -1.67
CA LEU A 14 17.11 -7.68 -1.39
C LEU A 14 16.05 -8.20 -2.38
N ILE A 15 16.47 -8.80 -3.48
CA ILE A 15 15.58 -9.21 -4.57
C ILE A 15 14.84 -10.55 -4.29
N PRO A 16 15.34 -11.53 -3.51
CA PRO A 16 14.56 -12.73 -3.25
C PRO A 16 13.51 -12.60 -2.14
N PHE A 17 13.52 -11.53 -1.34
CA PHE A 17 12.58 -11.41 -0.21
C PHE A 17 11.18 -10.92 -0.62
N PHE A 18 11.02 -10.46 -1.87
CA PHE A 18 9.74 -9.93 -2.37
C PHE A 18 8.84 -10.98 -3.05
N VAL A 19 9.26 -12.25 -3.13
CA VAL A 19 8.62 -13.23 -4.04
C VAL A 19 7.78 -14.31 -3.33
N PHE A 20 7.65 -14.31 -2.00
CA PHE A 20 6.80 -15.32 -1.34
C PHE A 20 5.84 -14.71 -0.31
N ALA A 21 4.73 -14.18 -0.80
CA ALA A 21 3.47 -14.08 -0.08
C ALA A 21 2.34 -13.81 -1.08
N GLU A 22 2.16 -14.76 -2.00
CA GLU A 22 1.03 -14.81 -2.91
C GLU A 22 -0.17 -15.35 -2.12
N GLU A 23 -0.96 -14.46 -1.52
CA GLU A 23 -2.37 -14.69 -1.21
C GLU A 23 -3.06 -13.34 -0.89
N GLU A 24 -3.98 -12.96 -1.78
CA GLU A 24 -4.95 -11.84 -1.71
C GLU A 24 -4.49 -10.37 -1.63
N PHE A 25 -3.26 -10.06 -1.21
CA PHE A 25 -2.83 -8.65 -1.10
C PHE A 25 -1.87 -8.24 -2.21
N GLU A 26 -2.40 -7.44 -3.15
CA GLU A 26 -1.59 -6.61 -4.03
C GLU A 26 -0.53 -5.85 -3.18
N LYS A 27 0.74 -5.97 -3.59
CA LYS A 27 1.96 -5.31 -3.05
C LYS A 27 1.76 -4.44 -1.80
N PHE A 28 2.36 -4.84 -0.68
CA PHE A 28 2.35 -4.02 0.52
C PHE A 28 3.67 -3.27 0.75
N ILE A 29 3.59 -2.10 1.41
CA ILE A 29 4.76 -1.33 1.85
C ILE A 29 4.82 -1.39 3.37
N SER A 30 5.89 -1.98 3.92
CA SER A 30 6.19 -1.91 5.35
C SER A 30 6.55 -0.48 5.75
N SER A 31 6.00 -0.02 6.86
CA SER A 31 6.20 1.32 7.42
C SER A 31 6.11 1.27 8.93
N SER A 32 6.75 2.21 9.61
CA SER A 32 6.73 2.26 11.06
C SER A 32 6.42 3.65 11.60
N VAL A 33 5.89 3.68 12.81
CA VAL A 33 5.66 4.89 13.58
C VAL A 33 6.12 4.70 15.02
N PHE A 34 6.66 5.76 15.62
CA PHE A 34 6.98 5.75 17.04
C PHE A 34 5.75 6.14 17.87
N TYR A 35 5.20 5.20 18.65
CA TYR A 35 4.01 5.40 19.49
C TYR A 35 4.18 4.72 20.86
N ASN A 36 3.84 5.44 21.92
CA ASN A 36 3.96 4.99 23.31
C ASN A 36 5.36 4.45 23.67
N GLY A 37 6.41 5.13 23.20
CA GLY A 37 7.80 4.73 23.47
C GLY A 37 8.31 3.54 22.66
N LYS A 38 7.51 2.99 21.73
CA LYS A 38 7.87 1.85 20.89
C LYS A 38 7.74 2.18 19.41
N GLU A 39 8.59 1.58 18.59
CA GLU A 39 8.39 1.55 17.15
C GLU A 39 7.32 0.50 16.81
N ARG A 40 6.28 0.91 16.09
CA ARG A 40 5.15 0.05 15.72
C ARG A 40 5.04 -0.05 14.22
N GLN A 41 5.09 -1.28 13.72
CA GLN A 41 5.06 -1.60 12.30
C GLN A 41 3.62 -1.67 11.79
N TYR A 42 3.38 -1.10 10.62
CA TYR A 42 2.13 -1.23 9.87
C TYR A 42 2.44 -1.37 8.39
N PHE A 43 1.53 -1.98 7.65
CA PHE A 43 1.76 -2.34 6.27
C PHE A 43 0.68 -1.72 5.40
N LEU A 44 1.08 -0.83 4.50
CA LEU A 44 0.16 -0.21 3.55
C LEU A 44 -0.21 -1.23 2.48
N VAL A 45 -1.49 -1.44 2.25
CA VAL A 45 -1.99 -2.27 1.15
C VAL A 45 -2.17 -1.38 -0.06
N LEU A 46 -1.51 -1.72 -1.16
CA LEU A 46 -1.67 -1.01 -2.41
C LEU A 46 -2.64 -1.75 -3.31
N LYS A 47 -3.66 -1.06 -3.84
CA LYS A 47 -4.52 -1.59 -4.90
C LYS A 47 -4.39 -0.69 -6.11
N ASN A 48 -3.95 -1.24 -7.25
CA ASN A 48 -3.65 -0.48 -8.47
C ASN A 48 -2.66 0.70 -8.26
N GLY A 49 -1.77 0.61 -7.25
CA GLY A 49 -0.81 1.66 -6.91
C GLY A 49 -1.33 2.72 -5.92
N ASP A 50 -2.61 2.73 -5.59
CA ASP A 50 -3.17 3.52 -4.49
C ASP A 50 -3.05 2.79 -3.17
N VAL A 51 -2.84 3.55 -2.10
CA VAL A 51 -3.13 3.02 -0.75
C VAL A 51 -4.64 2.83 -0.61
N ASP A 52 -5.07 1.57 -0.59
CA ASP A 52 -6.47 1.13 -0.40
C ASP A 52 -6.81 1.04 1.09
N GLY A 53 -5.86 0.50 1.86
CA GLY A 53 -5.95 0.32 3.29
C GLY A 53 -4.59 0.04 3.89
N PHE A 54 -4.59 -0.52 5.08
CA PHE A 54 -3.38 -0.97 5.75
C PHE A 54 -3.72 -2.12 6.69
N PHE A 55 -2.71 -2.90 7.06
CA PHE A 55 -2.86 -3.86 8.15
C PHE A 55 -1.78 -3.69 9.19
N ILE A 56 -2.04 -4.25 10.35
CA ILE A 56 -1.11 -4.33 11.47
C ILE A 56 -1.10 -5.76 12.00
N GLU A 57 -0.03 -6.11 12.71
CA GLU A 57 -0.03 -7.26 13.61
C GLU A 57 -0.32 -6.79 15.03
N SER A 58 -1.25 -7.46 15.72
CA SER A 58 -1.73 -7.03 17.03
C SER A 58 -0.62 -7.04 18.08
N LYS A 59 0.36 -7.94 17.96
CA LYS A 59 1.53 -7.99 18.86
C LYS A 59 2.32 -6.67 18.93
N ASP A 60 2.32 -5.89 17.83
CA ASP A 60 3.05 -4.62 17.74
C ASP A 60 2.15 -3.44 18.18
N TRP A 61 0.84 -3.62 18.23
CA TRP A 61 -0.17 -2.57 18.41
C TRP A 61 -0.97 -2.64 19.70
N VAL A 62 -0.79 -3.70 20.48
CA VAL A 62 -1.32 -3.85 21.84
C VAL A 62 -0.15 -3.70 22.83
N ASP A 63 -0.34 -2.89 23.87
CA ASP A 63 0.70 -2.66 24.88
C ASP A 63 0.74 -3.72 25.97
N GLU A 64 -0.42 -4.32 26.24
CA GLU A 64 -0.62 -5.33 27.27
C GLU A 64 -0.41 -6.74 26.71
N ASP A 65 0.15 -7.64 27.52
CA ASP A 65 0.29 -9.05 27.18
C ASP A 65 -1.06 -9.78 27.42
N ILE A 66 -1.96 -9.62 26.47
CA ILE A 66 -3.29 -10.25 26.50
C ILE A 66 -3.15 -11.72 26.06
N LYS A 67 -3.64 -12.63 26.91
CA LYS A 67 -3.61 -14.08 26.65
C LYS A 67 -5.02 -14.64 26.61
N GLY A 68 -5.24 -15.55 25.67
CA GLY A 68 -6.38 -16.45 25.70
C GLY A 68 -6.19 -17.58 26.71
N TYR A 69 -7.04 -18.59 26.65
CA TYR A 69 -6.97 -19.72 27.56
C TYR A 69 -5.73 -20.59 27.32
N GLY A 70 -5.38 -20.81 26.04
CA GLY A 70 -4.24 -21.65 25.65
C GLY A 70 -2.92 -20.89 25.49
N GLY A 71 -2.97 -19.56 25.36
CA GLY A 71 -1.77 -18.72 25.32
C GLY A 71 -1.96 -17.43 24.55
N SER A 72 -0.86 -16.91 24.01
CA SER A 72 -0.85 -15.65 23.26
C SER A 72 -1.62 -15.78 21.93
N ILE A 73 -2.20 -14.68 21.47
CA ILE A 73 -2.96 -14.61 20.22
C ILE A 73 -2.40 -13.45 19.40
N ASN A 74 -1.95 -13.72 18.18
CA ASN A 74 -1.51 -12.71 17.22
C ASN A 74 -2.48 -12.65 16.04
N LEU A 75 -3.07 -11.47 15.84
CA LEU A 75 -4.03 -11.19 14.79
C LEU A 75 -3.42 -10.19 13.81
N GLN A 76 -3.63 -10.45 12.53
CA GLN A 76 -3.43 -9.46 11.48
C GLN A 76 -4.77 -8.78 11.22
N ILE A 77 -4.84 -7.48 11.45
CA ILE A 77 -6.08 -6.71 11.35
C ILE A 77 -5.93 -5.71 10.21
N TYR A 78 -6.79 -5.84 9.21
CA TYR A 78 -6.89 -4.96 8.06
C TYR A 78 -7.85 -3.83 8.36
N PHE A 79 -7.40 -2.61 8.09
CA PHE A 79 -8.12 -1.37 8.30
C PHE A 79 -8.28 -0.62 6.99
N SER A 80 -9.45 0.01 6.85
CA SER A 80 -9.65 1.09 5.91
C SER A 80 -8.88 2.33 6.36
N LEU A 81 -8.66 3.28 5.45
CA LEU A 81 -7.97 4.53 5.75
C LEU A 81 -8.73 5.49 6.66
N ASP A 82 -10.02 5.26 6.90
CA ASP A 82 -10.82 5.93 7.91
C ASP A 82 -10.82 5.20 9.27
N GLY A 83 -10.06 4.11 9.40
CA GLY A 83 -9.83 3.44 10.68
C GLY A 83 -10.85 2.36 11.06
N LYS A 84 -11.64 1.87 10.09
CA LYS A 84 -12.60 0.78 10.28
C LYS A 84 -11.97 -0.56 9.95
N ILE A 85 -12.34 -1.59 10.70
CA ILE A 85 -11.89 -2.96 10.42
C ILE A 85 -12.53 -3.46 9.13
N GLN A 86 -11.73 -4.01 8.23
CA GLN A 86 -12.20 -4.63 6.98
C GLN A 86 -12.08 -6.15 6.99
N LYS A 87 -11.00 -6.68 7.59
CA LYS A 87 -10.71 -8.12 7.63
C LYS A 87 -9.81 -8.44 8.83
N ILE A 88 -9.95 -9.62 9.39
CA ILE A 88 -9.06 -10.12 10.45
C ILE A 88 -8.57 -11.50 10.05
N LYS A 89 -7.25 -11.71 10.11
CA LYS A 89 -6.62 -13.01 9.88
C LYS A 89 -5.85 -13.43 11.14
N VAL A 90 -5.94 -14.70 11.49
CA VAL A 90 -5.15 -15.25 12.59
C VAL A 90 -3.76 -15.57 12.06
N ILE A 91 -2.74 -15.03 12.72
CA ILE A 91 -1.33 -15.31 12.41
C ILE A 91 -0.82 -16.43 13.31
N GLU A 92 -1.12 -16.34 14.60
CA GLU A 92 -0.62 -17.27 15.61
C GLU A 92 -1.60 -17.37 16.78
N GLN A 93 -1.80 -18.57 17.30
CA GLN A 93 -2.65 -18.84 18.46
C GLN A 93 -2.25 -20.18 19.10
N TYR A 94 -2.53 -20.34 20.39
CA TYR A 94 -2.16 -21.52 21.18
C TYR A 94 -3.36 -22.19 21.88
N GLU A 95 -4.57 -21.92 21.42
CA GLU A 95 -5.80 -22.46 21.96
C GLU A 95 -6.01 -23.94 21.61
N THR A 96 -6.84 -24.62 22.40
CA THR A 96 -7.19 -26.02 22.15
C THR A 96 -8.00 -26.14 20.86
N GLU A 97 -7.67 -27.13 20.01
CA GLU A 97 -8.26 -27.33 18.68
C GLU A 97 -9.81 -27.37 18.68
N MET A 98 -10.42 -27.83 19.78
CA MET A 98 -11.87 -27.88 19.93
C MET A 98 -12.51 -26.48 19.83
N TYR A 99 -11.85 -25.45 20.35
CA TYR A 99 -12.38 -24.08 20.37
C TYR A 99 -11.94 -23.26 19.14
N THR A 100 -10.87 -23.66 18.46
CA THR A 100 -10.37 -22.90 17.31
C THR A 100 -11.30 -22.93 16.11
N LYS A 101 -12.06 -24.04 15.96
CA LYS A 101 -12.99 -24.26 14.85
C LYS A 101 -14.17 -23.29 14.83
N ASP A 102 -14.49 -22.68 15.97
CA ASP A 102 -15.60 -21.73 16.07
C ASP A 102 -15.08 -20.29 16.21
N VAL A 103 -14.07 -20.07 17.06
CA VAL A 103 -13.62 -18.72 17.46
C VAL A 103 -12.69 -18.09 16.42
N PHE A 104 -11.85 -18.87 15.74
CA PHE A 104 -10.86 -18.37 14.78
C PHE A 104 -11.35 -18.51 13.33
N THR A 105 -12.62 -18.17 13.11
CA THR A 105 -13.25 -18.26 11.79
C THR A 105 -13.56 -16.88 11.23
N GLU A 106 -13.54 -16.78 9.89
CA GLU A 106 -14.01 -15.59 9.18
C GLU A 106 -15.43 -15.18 9.63
N LYS A 107 -16.32 -16.17 9.80
CA LYS A 107 -17.69 -15.97 10.28
C LYS A 107 -17.73 -15.30 11.66
N TYR A 108 -16.88 -15.74 12.59
CA TYR A 108 -16.80 -15.10 13.90
C TYR A 108 -16.24 -13.69 13.78
N PHE A 109 -15.24 -13.45 12.92
CA PHE A 109 -14.63 -12.12 12.78
C PHE A 109 -15.50 -11.08 12.08
N GLN A 110 -16.48 -11.49 11.27
CA GLN A 110 -17.40 -10.58 10.58
C GLN A 110 -18.12 -9.61 11.52
N GLN A 111 -18.34 -9.99 12.77
CA GLN A 111 -18.97 -9.10 13.76
C GLN A 111 -18.16 -7.83 14.04
N TYR A 112 -16.85 -7.84 13.81
CA TYR A 112 -15.97 -6.68 14.01
C TYR A 112 -15.91 -5.76 12.78
N TYR A 113 -16.36 -6.21 11.61
CA TYR A 113 -16.15 -5.49 10.36
C TYR A 113 -17.00 -4.20 10.33
N GLY A 114 -16.40 -3.14 9.80
CA GLY A 114 -16.96 -1.79 9.78
C GLY A 114 -16.88 -1.04 11.12
N LYS A 115 -16.52 -1.69 12.23
CA LYS A 115 -16.33 -1.01 13.52
C LYS A 115 -15.02 -0.22 13.53
N ASP A 116 -15.03 0.92 14.20
CA ASP A 116 -13.87 1.78 14.47
C ASP A 116 -13.75 2.07 15.98
N ALA A 117 -12.90 3.02 16.36
CA ALA A 117 -12.65 3.37 17.76
C ALA A 117 -13.83 4.00 18.51
N THR A 118 -14.96 4.28 17.84
CA THR A 118 -16.18 4.77 18.47
C THR A 118 -17.09 3.64 18.96
N ALA A 119 -16.88 2.41 18.50
CA ALA A 119 -17.64 1.26 18.96
C ALA A 119 -17.23 0.85 20.39
N GLU A 120 -18.18 0.33 21.17
CA GLU A 120 -17.95 -0.04 22.58
C GLU A 120 -17.29 -1.42 22.74
N PHE A 121 -17.45 -2.33 21.77
CA PHE A 121 -16.93 -3.71 21.78
C PHE A 121 -17.30 -4.50 23.06
N ILE A 122 -18.52 -4.33 23.59
CA ILE A 122 -18.93 -5.04 24.80
C ILE A 122 -19.26 -6.50 24.46
N LEU A 123 -18.50 -7.43 25.03
CA LEU A 123 -18.74 -8.86 24.88
C LEU A 123 -20.10 -9.26 25.51
N GLY A 124 -20.90 -10.04 24.77
CA GLY A 124 -22.27 -10.40 25.12
C GLY A 124 -23.34 -9.37 24.76
N LYS A 125 -22.95 -8.17 24.32
CA LYS A 125 -23.87 -7.11 23.85
C LYS A 125 -23.60 -6.76 22.39
N ASP A 126 -22.42 -6.25 22.09
CA ASP A 126 -22.01 -5.80 20.75
C ASP A 126 -21.27 -6.88 19.96
N ILE A 127 -20.68 -7.83 20.69
CA ILE A 127 -19.83 -8.93 20.19
C ILE A 127 -20.31 -10.20 20.87
N SER A 128 -20.66 -11.21 20.08
CA SER A 128 -21.13 -12.49 20.60
C SER A 128 -19.95 -13.32 21.10
N ALA A 129 -20.10 -13.94 22.27
CA ALA A 129 -19.15 -14.92 22.79
C ALA A 129 -19.57 -16.34 22.39
N ILE A 130 -18.61 -17.25 22.29
CA ILE A 130 -18.85 -18.68 22.08
C ILE A 130 -18.86 -19.40 23.42
N THR A 131 -19.92 -20.18 23.66
CA THR A 131 -20.09 -20.98 24.88
C THR A 131 -18.91 -21.92 25.08
N GLY A 132 -18.33 -21.92 26.28
CA GLY A 132 -17.16 -22.73 26.61
C GLY A 132 -15.81 -22.12 26.21
N ALA A 133 -15.81 -21.05 25.41
CA ALA A 133 -14.60 -20.34 24.96
C ALA A 133 -14.56 -18.87 25.42
N THR A 134 -15.19 -18.55 26.56
CA THR A 134 -15.36 -17.16 27.04
C THR A 134 -14.03 -16.43 27.24
N ILE A 135 -13.02 -17.10 27.81
CA ILE A 135 -11.69 -16.51 28.05
C ILE A 135 -11.03 -16.12 26.71
N THR A 136 -11.03 -17.04 25.76
CA THR A 136 -10.50 -16.83 24.40
C THR A 136 -11.25 -15.71 23.67
N CYS A 137 -12.59 -15.70 23.75
CA CYS A 137 -13.42 -14.64 23.15
C CYS A 137 -13.11 -13.26 23.76
N SER A 138 -12.94 -13.20 25.09
CA SER A 138 -12.57 -11.98 25.81
C SER A 138 -11.20 -11.48 25.40
N ALA A 139 -10.21 -12.36 25.28
CA ALA A 139 -8.87 -12.01 24.85
C ALA A 139 -8.85 -11.44 23.43
N ILE A 140 -9.53 -12.09 22.48
CA ILE A 140 -9.66 -11.61 21.11
C ILE A 140 -10.34 -10.25 21.05
N ASN A 141 -11.43 -10.08 21.79
CA ASN A 141 -12.17 -8.83 21.83
C ASN A 141 -11.29 -7.69 22.37
N GLU A 142 -10.55 -7.91 23.44
CA GLU A 142 -9.64 -6.92 24.02
C GLU A 142 -8.47 -6.58 23.08
N ILE A 143 -7.86 -7.60 22.44
CA ILE A 143 -6.79 -7.40 21.45
C ILE A 143 -7.28 -6.51 20.31
N ILE A 144 -8.45 -6.80 19.75
CA ILE A 144 -9.03 -6.02 18.65
C ILE A 144 -9.37 -4.61 19.13
N TYR A 145 -10.04 -4.48 20.28
CA TYR A 145 -10.41 -3.20 20.87
C TYR A 145 -9.20 -2.28 21.05
N GLN A 146 -8.14 -2.76 21.69
CA GLN A 146 -6.92 -2.00 21.92
C GLN A 146 -6.22 -1.63 20.61
N SER A 147 -6.13 -2.59 19.67
CA SER A 147 -5.56 -2.36 18.34
C SER A 147 -6.28 -1.24 17.60
N VAL A 148 -7.61 -1.28 17.56
CA VAL A 148 -8.46 -0.28 16.88
C VAL A 148 -8.28 1.10 17.50
N ARG A 149 -8.27 1.21 18.84
CA ARG A 149 -8.09 2.49 19.53
C ARG A 149 -6.72 3.09 19.27
N ASN A 150 -5.66 2.29 19.38
CA ASN A 150 -4.29 2.74 19.15
C ASN A 150 -4.08 3.18 17.69
N VAL A 151 -4.59 2.41 16.72
CA VAL A 151 -4.56 2.78 15.30
C VAL A 151 -5.29 4.09 15.03
N ASN A 152 -6.53 4.22 15.52
CA ASN A 152 -7.34 5.43 15.28
C ASN A 152 -6.73 6.67 15.94
N GLN A 153 -6.23 6.54 17.16
CA GLN A 153 -5.60 7.64 17.88
C GLN A 153 -4.31 8.11 17.22
N TYR A 154 -3.54 7.20 16.62
CA TYR A 154 -2.20 7.54 16.13
C TYR A 154 -2.11 7.70 14.62
N LEU A 155 -2.61 6.76 13.84
CA LEU A 155 -2.51 6.80 12.38
C LEU A 155 -3.58 7.69 11.75
N ILE A 156 -4.82 7.55 12.23
CA ILE A 156 -5.98 8.25 11.66
C ILE A 156 -6.03 9.69 12.16
N LYS A 157 -6.09 9.92 13.49
CA LYS A 157 -6.21 11.26 14.07
C LYS A 157 -5.01 12.18 13.75
N LYS A 158 -3.80 11.64 13.54
CA LYS A 158 -2.63 12.45 13.12
C LYS A 158 -2.53 12.64 11.60
N ASP A 159 -3.56 12.22 10.86
CA ASP A 159 -3.66 12.36 9.41
C ASP A 159 -2.43 11.77 8.69
N VAL A 160 -1.86 10.67 9.22
CA VAL A 160 -0.62 10.09 8.68
C VAL A 160 -0.83 9.67 7.22
N PHE A 161 -1.94 8.99 6.93
CA PHE A 161 -2.26 8.55 5.57
C PHE A 161 -2.57 9.72 4.63
N LYS A 162 -3.21 10.78 5.13
CA LYS A 162 -3.44 12.00 4.34
C LYS A 162 -2.11 12.66 3.97
N LYS A 163 -1.16 12.75 4.91
CA LYS A 163 0.20 13.26 4.65
C LYS A 163 0.96 12.40 3.64
N ILE A 164 0.86 11.08 3.76
CA ILE A 164 1.47 10.14 2.81
C ILE A 164 0.86 10.34 1.42
N LYS A 165 -0.48 10.35 1.29
CA LYS A 165 -1.17 10.61 0.02
C LYS A 165 -0.77 11.95 -0.60
N LEU A 166 -0.69 13.01 0.19
CA LEU A 166 -0.23 14.32 -0.27
C LEU A 166 1.22 14.29 -0.74
N ARG A 167 2.11 13.57 -0.05
CA ARG A 167 3.52 13.43 -0.45
C ARG A 167 3.65 12.65 -1.76
N VAL A 168 2.92 11.54 -1.92
CA VAL A 168 2.90 10.75 -3.16
C VAL A 168 2.36 11.60 -4.31
N ALA A 169 1.23 12.30 -4.11
CA ALA A 169 0.67 13.20 -5.12
C ALA A 169 1.66 14.32 -5.53
N LYS A 170 2.40 14.90 -4.58
CA LYS A 170 3.46 15.87 -4.88
C LYS A 170 4.59 15.26 -5.72
N ILE A 171 5.02 14.04 -5.40
CA ILE A 171 6.08 13.35 -6.16
C ILE A 171 5.60 13.07 -7.58
N GLU A 172 4.37 12.58 -7.77
CA GLU A 172 3.80 12.34 -9.10
C GLU A 172 3.64 13.62 -9.91
N LEU A 173 3.23 14.72 -9.28
CA LEU A 173 3.16 16.03 -9.94
C LEU A 173 4.56 16.52 -10.39
N VAL A 174 5.59 16.35 -9.56
CA VAL A 174 6.97 16.69 -9.92
C VAL A 174 7.47 15.83 -11.08
N LYS A 175 7.20 14.52 -11.07
CA LYS A 175 7.52 13.62 -12.19
C LYS A 175 6.82 14.05 -13.48
N MET A 176 5.55 14.44 -13.40
CA MET A 176 4.76 14.93 -14.54
C MET A 176 5.34 16.22 -15.11
N ILE A 177 5.70 17.19 -14.26
CA ILE A 177 6.34 18.44 -14.71
C ILE A 177 7.68 18.15 -15.38
N LEU A 178 8.52 17.31 -14.76
CA LEU A 178 9.82 16.93 -15.33
C LEU A 178 9.66 16.24 -16.69
N PHE A 179 8.64 15.40 -16.83
CA PHE A 179 8.34 14.73 -18.09
C PHE A 179 7.94 15.72 -19.19
N VAL A 180 6.99 16.61 -18.92
CA VAL A 180 6.58 17.65 -19.87
C VAL A 180 7.77 18.52 -20.26
N PHE A 181 8.64 18.85 -19.30
CA PHE A 181 9.87 19.60 -19.57
C PHE A 181 10.83 18.86 -20.51
N VAL A 182 11.12 17.57 -20.25
CA VAL A 182 11.96 16.74 -21.14
C VAL A 182 11.32 16.60 -22.53
N PHE A 183 10.00 16.42 -22.59
CA PHE A 183 9.26 16.34 -23.84
C PHE A 183 9.36 17.65 -24.64
N LEU A 184 9.20 18.81 -24.01
CA LEU A 184 9.37 20.11 -24.66
C LEU A 184 10.80 20.29 -25.18
N LEU A 185 11.82 19.94 -24.39
CA LEU A 185 13.21 19.96 -24.86
C LEU A 185 13.41 19.03 -26.06
N ALA A 186 12.75 17.87 -26.09
CA ALA A 186 12.79 16.95 -27.24
C ALA A 186 12.25 17.61 -28.50
N THR A 187 11.08 18.26 -28.38
CA THR A 187 10.43 18.95 -29.51
C THR A 187 11.27 20.13 -30.00
N LEU A 188 11.90 20.90 -29.11
CA LEU A 188 12.78 22.00 -29.48
C LEU A 188 14.06 21.49 -30.15
N GLY A 189 14.67 20.44 -29.62
CA GLY A 189 15.86 19.83 -30.22
C GLY A 189 15.60 19.27 -31.63
N PHE A 190 14.38 18.80 -31.88
CA PHE A 190 13.91 18.43 -33.22
C PHE A 190 13.75 19.65 -34.13
N ILE A 191 13.04 20.70 -33.68
CA ILE A 191 12.76 21.91 -34.47
C ILE A 191 14.06 22.63 -34.87
N TYR A 192 15.04 22.71 -33.97
CA TYR A 192 16.32 23.39 -34.23
C TYR A 192 17.40 22.46 -34.82
N GLU A 193 17.06 21.23 -35.18
CA GLU A 193 17.95 20.24 -35.82
C GLU A 193 19.29 19.98 -35.08
N VAL A 194 19.31 20.16 -33.76
CA VAL A 194 20.53 19.97 -32.96
C VAL A 194 20.77 18.48 -32.72
N LYS A 195 21.56 17.86 -33.60
CA LYS A 195 21.81 16.41 -33.63
C LYS A 195 22.20 15.82 -32.26
N ILE A 196 23.07 16.49 -31.52
CA ILE A 196 23.54 15.98 -30.22
C ILE A 196 22.44 16.00 -29.15
N LEU A 197 21.60 17.03 -29.16
CA LEU A 197 20.49 17.19 -28.23
C LEU A 197 19.44 16.11 -28.48
N ARG A 198 19.16 15.80 -29.75
CA ARG A 198 18.27 14.70 -30.15
C ARG A 198 18.70 13.36 -29.54
N TYR A 199 19.95 12.95 -29.75
CA TYR A 199 20.42 11.65 -29.25
C TYR A 199 20.47 11.59 -27.71
N LEU A 200 20.87 12.68 -27.05
CA LEU A 200 20.85 12.78 -25.59
C LEU A 200 19.42 12.61 -25.05
N ILE A 201 18.44 13.29 -25.65
CA ILE A 201 17.05 13.24 -25.19
C ILE A 201 16.42 11.88 -25.45
N MET A 202 16.73 11.22 -26.58
CA MET A 202 16.29 9.85 -26.83
C MET A 202 16.84 8.90 -25.75
N GLY A 203 18.13 9.00 -25.42
CA GLY A 203 18.75 8.20 -24.35
C GLY A 203 18.10 8.45 -22.98
N VAL A 204 17.91 9.73 -22.61
CA VAL A 204 17.24 10.13 -21.36
C VAL A 204 15.80 9.61 -21.32
N SER A 205 15.07 9.67 -22.43
CA SER A 205 13.68 9.21 -22.51
C SER A 205 13.57 7.70 -22.30
N VAL A 206 14.49 6.91 -22.86
CA VAL A 206 14.53 5.46 -22.63
C VAL A 206 14.80 5.14 -21.16
N ILE A 207 15.73 5.85 -20.53
CA ILE A 207 16.05 5.63 -19.11
C ILE A 207 14.87 6.06 -18.22
N PHE A 208 14.30 7.23 -18.49
CA PHE A 208 13.19 7.79 -17.71
C PHE A 208 11.93 6.93 -17.82
N LEU A 209 11.49 6.63 -19.04
CA LEU A 209 10.28 5.82 -19.29
C LEU A 209 10.49 4.35 -18.93
N GLY A 210 11.68 3.80 -19.19
CA GLY A 210 11.95 2.37 -19.01
C GLY A 210 12.31 1.97 -17.58
N PHE A 211 13.17 2.73 -16.90
CA PHE A 211 13.72 2.32 -15.60
C PHE A 211 13.15 3.11 -14.42
N TRP A 212 12.92 4.42 -14.59
CA TRP A 212 12.54 5.28 -13.47
C TRP A 212 11.04 5.38 -13.25
N TYR A 213 10.23 5.26 -14.30
CA TYR A 213 8.78 5.36 -14.19
C TYR A 213 8.11 4.02 -13.79
N TYR A 214 8.86 2.91 -13.72
CA TYR A 214 8.42 1.58 -13.25
C TYR A 214 7.13 1.01 -13.89
N GLY A 215 6.68 1.57 -15.01
CA GLY A 215 5.47 1.11 -15.71
C GLY A 215 5.37 1.73 -17.09
N GLY A 216 5.87 1.02 -18.11
CA GLY A 216 5.52 1.33 -19.50
C GLY A 216 4.01 1.23 -19.74
N LEU A 217 3.57 1.53 -20.96
CA LEU A 217 2.20 1.21 -21.40
C LEU A 217 1.91 -0.28 -21.16
N SER A 218 1.08 -0.58 -20.15
CA SER A 218 0.66 -1.93 -19.79
C SER A 218 -0.64 -2.28 -20.51
N PHE A 219 -0.96 -3.57 -20.58
CA PHE A 219 -2.24 -4.03 -21.11
C PHE A 219 -3.44 -3.43 -20.36
N GLY A 220 -3.31 -3.22 -19.04
CA GLY A 220 -4.33 -2.55 -18.24
C GLY A 220 -4.60 -1.11 -18.67
N HIS A 221 -3.59 -0.39 -19.17
CA HIS A 221 -3.77 0.97 -19.69
C HIS A 221 -4.54 0.98 -21.01
N ILE A 222 -4.26 0.02 -21.89
CA ILE A 222 -4.98 -0.16 -23.17
C ILE A 222 -6.45 -0.53 -22.88
N GLN A 223 -6.66 -1.47 -21.96
CA GLN A 223 -8.00 -1.86 -21.52
C GLN A 223 -8.79 -0.68 -20.95
N SER A 224 -8.15 0.12 -20.09
CA SER A 224 -8.75 1.33 -19.50
C SER A 224 -9.13 2.36 -20.57
N PHE A 225 -8.30 2.51 -21.61
CA PHE A 225 -8.59 3.38 -22.75
C PHE A 225 -9.83 2.93 -23.51
N ILE A 226 -9.90 1.64 -23.85
CA ILE A 226 -11.00 1.07 -24.62
C ILE A 226 -12.33 1.19 -23.86
N TYR A 227 -12.31 0.99 -22.54
CA TYR A 227 -13.51 1.11 -21.70
C TYR A 227 -13.87 2.55 -21.33
N PHE A 228 -13.15 3.57 -21.83
CA PHE A 228 -13.28 4.96 -21.38
C PHE A 228 -13.20 5.12 -19.85
N ASN A 229 -12.54 4.17 -19.18
CA ASN A 229 -12.37 4.16 -17.74
C ASN A 229 -11.06 4.89 -17.40
N PHE A 230 -11.12 6.22 -17.44
CA PHE A 230 -10.02 7.08 -17.06
C PHE A 230 -9.88 7.05 -15.53
N SER A 231 -9.29 5.99 -14.95
CA SER A 231 -8.90 6.00 -13.53
C SER A 231 -8.06 7.27 -13.25
N HIS A 232 -8.63 8.17 -12.43
CA HIS A 232 -8.34 9.61 -12.47
C HIS A 232 -6.96 10.03 -11.93
N ARG A 233 -6.18 9.15 -11.29
CA ARG A 233 -4.96 9.57 -10.58
C ARG A 233 -3.65 8.92 -11.04
N TYR A 234 -3.68 7.69 -11.54
CA TYR A 234 -2.47 6.91 -11.84
C TYR A 234 -2.16 6.79 -13.33
N ASN A 235 -3.15 7.10 -14.18
CA ASN A 235 -2.97 7.09 -15.63
C ASN A 235 -2.79 8.50 -16.22
N ILE A 236 -2.85 9.56 -15.40
CA ILE A 236 -2.84 10.95 -15.92
C ILE A 236 -1.58 11.24 -16.74
N PHE A 237 -0.44 10.67 -16.35
CA PHE A 237 0.79 10.76 -17.11
C PHE A 237 0.66 10.18 -18.53
N ILE A 238 0.09 8.97 -18.67
CA ILE A 238 -0.05 8.28 -19.96
C ILE A 238 -1.00 9.07 -20.85
N TRP A 239 -2.08 9.59 -20.27
CA TRP A 239 -3.02 10.45 -20.98
C TRP A 239 -2.36 11.74 -21.47
N VAL A 240 -1.61 12.41 -20.59
CA VAL A 240 -0.82 13.59 -20.94
C VAL A 240 0.20 13.26 -22.04
N PHE A 241 0.88 12.11 -21.96
CA PHE A 241 1.83 11.67 -22.98
C PHE A 241 1.15 11.44 -24.34
N ILE A 242 0.05 10.69 -24.38
CA ILE A 242 -0.70 10.42 -25.62
C ILE A 242 -1.19 11.75 -26.23
N ILE A 243 -1.75 12.64 -25.42
CA ILE A 243 -2.22 13.96 -25.87
C ILE A 243 -1.06 14.77 -26.44
N LEU A 244 0.09 14.82 -25.76
CA LEU A 244 1.27 15.55 -26.21
C LEU A 244 1.84 14.99 -27.52
N VAL A 245 1.89 13.66 -27.67
CA VAL A 245 2.35 13.01 -28.91
C VAL A 245 1.40 13.32 -30.07
N ILE A 246 0.09 13.19 -29.88
CA ILE A 246 -0.90 13.51 -30.92
C ILE A 246 -0.80 14.99 -31.31
N PHE A 247 -0.74 15.88 -30.32
CA PHE A 247 -0.67 17.32 -30.53
C PHE A 247 0.59 17.75 -31.30
N THR A 248 1.76 17.24 -30.90
CA THR A 248 3.02 17.54 -31.59
C THR A 248 3.07 16.95 -32.99
N THR A 249 2.54 15.73 -33.18
CA THR A 249 2.45 15.10 -34.50
C THR A 249 1.58 15.91 -35.45
N PHE A 250 0.49 16.50 -34.93
CA PHE A 250 -0.40 17.34 -35.72
C PHE A 250 0.25 18.67 -36.13
N LEU A 251 1.00 19.29 -35.21
CA LEU A 251 1.64 20.59 -35.44
C LEU A 251 2.89 20.53 -36.34
N PHE A 252 3.77 19.57 -36.10
CA PHE A 252 5.09 19.50 -36.73
C PHE A 252 5.25 18.34 -37.71
N GLY A 253 4.18 17.54 -37.90
CA GLY A 253 4.22 16.35 -38.72
C GLY A 253 4.92 15.19 -37.99
N ARG A 254 5.61 14.35 -38.74
CA ARG A 254 6.25 13.13 -38.22
C ARG A 254 7.51 13.47 -37.40
N VAL A 255 7.32 13.64 -36.10
CA VAL A 255 8.40 13.78 -35.11
C VAL A 255 8.88 12.38 -34.73
N TYR A 256 9.86 11.84 -35.48
CA TYR A 256 10.62 10.63 -35.11
C TYR A 256 12.11 10.94 -35.01
#